data_AF-A0A847NWX1-F1
#
_entry.id   AF-A0A847NWX1-F1
#
_cell.length_a   1.000
_cell.length_b   1.000
_cell.length_c   1.000
_cell.angle_alpha   90.00
_cell.angle_beta   90.00
_cell.angle_gamma   90.00
#
_symmetry.space_group_name_H-M   'P 1'
#
loop_
_entity.id
_entity.type
_entity.pdbx_description
1 polymer ?
#
loop_
_entity_poly.entity_id
_entity_poly.type
_entity_poly.pdbx_seq_one_letter_code
_entity_poly.pdbx_strand_id
1 'polypeptide(L)'
;MLNRSIKLRAVIVGTDTECAEMRDALCIPDRFEVLGNIDPYTTLFLQYINSYNPDLIINASTDPSVDAVLQKIKSSSCNVLSALNAKLLFCSVVPEVNKSNTANFRAKVLQGLKDLCHTAYLTRDIKECLTLILSVAINSLNADSGSIMLTDPKKRMLKIEMAHGIDEAIISNTEQKIGKGIAGKVACTGKPLLLNGKPEENASTVERQDLISSISVPLLINNQAIGVLNLSSKKSYKVFDYDDLKYAADLAQFAAGVIDSSREYLKTKQTSTIHSLISSISDILHLNYPLQERLNLLMMKLVNSLNGRICNLYQFDKENNSFYVQASSYYDLNRRYTQMIRLNDFFAGRTLRCREQFTYFTPLKKLNLQKCFIAQPLFSNNEISGLILLQLIANQEAQLETEKIILKKIAQYLEREFAQLSLLEGARLNSIKYSAFSEISSDFCTIHNIRNIARLIVINTCLLFEAESCILSLYNDVMTCFEVLESFSLRGQNHVRQLESTDKIITSEVINYTCPVLIPDLTSVGFLNGQTAAKSVISMCLRLNGRIMGSISIYDKSKYGIHDQNSFNSQDRELFKDFSLQIIRMLNRFLCFR
;
A
#
# COMPACT_ATOMS: atom_id res chain seq x y z
N MET A 1 32.88 -12.23 -29.03
CA MET A 1 33.90 -11.40 -29.70
C MET A 1 34.29 -10.27 -28.75
N LEU A 2 35.58 -10.23 -28.40
CA LEU A 2 36.34 -9.15 -27.74
C LEU A 2 35.71 -8.36 -26.58
N ASN A 3 35.95 -8.84 -25.36
CA ASN A 3 36.14 -7.99 -24.18
C ASN A 3 37.31 -7.02 -24.45
N ARG A 4 37.02 -5.76 -24.75
CA ARG A 4 37.97 -4.66 -24.49
C ARG A 4 37.63 -4.12 -23.10
N SER A 5 38.51 -4.37 -22.14
CA SER A 5 38.51 -3.70 -20.83
C SER A 5 38.64 -2.18 -21.04
N ILE A 6 37.55 -1.43 -20.85
CA ILE A 6 37.57 0.04 -20.90
C ILE A 6 38.34 0.51 -19.67
N LYS A 7 39.52 1.11 -19.87
CA LYS A 7 40.32 1.71 -18.79
C LYS A 7 39.67 3.02 -18.35
N LEU A 8 39.54 3.23 -17.04
CA LEU A 8 39.03 4.49 -16.49
C LEU A 8 40.09 5.59 -16.64
N ARG A 9 39.71 6.73 -17.23
CA ARG A 9 40.59 7.88 -17.42
C ARG A 9 40.59 8.75 -16.16
N ALA A 10 41.72 8.76 -15.45
CA ALA A 10 41.86 9.47 -14.18
C ALA A 10 42.79 10.68 -14.29
N VAL A 11 42.43 11.79 -13.66
CA VAL A 11 43.26 12.99 -13.50
C VAL A 11 43.51 13.24 -12.02
N ILE A 12 44.75 13.55 -11.65
CA ILE A 12 45.13 13.86 -10.27
C ILE A 12 45.34 15.37 -10.15
N VAL A 13 44.69 16.00 -9.18
CA VAL A 13 44.77 17.44 -8.94
C VAL A 13 45.52 17.72 -7.66
N GLY A 14 46.64 18.44 -7.75
CA GLY A 14 47.51 18.78 -6.62
C GLY A 14 48.88 19.27 -7.08
N THR A 15 49.70 19.76 -6.16
CA THR A 15 51.11 20.07 -6.47
C THR A 15 51.89 18.81 -6.85
N ASP A 16 53.04 18.95 -7.53
CA ASP A 16 53.82 17.79 -7.95
C ASP A 16 54.24 16.86 -6.80
N THR A 17 54.52 17.43 -5.63
CA THR A 17 54.83 16.71 -4.39
C THR A 17 53.61 15.98 -3.82
N GLU A 18 52.43 16.61 -3.80
CA GLU A 18 51.17 15.99 -3.35
C GLU A 18 50.73 14.85 -4.30
N CYS A 19 50.97 15.00 -5.59
CA CYS A 19 50.60 14.03 -6.62
C CYS A 19 51.59 12.86 -6.75
N ALA A 20 52.81 12.97 -6.22
CA ALA A 20 53.86 11.95 -6.38
C ALA A 20 53.44 10.58 -5.80
N GLU A 21 52.99 10.55 -4.55
CA GLU A 21 52.56 9.31 -3.90
C GLU A 21 51.34 8.66 -4.58
N MET A 22 50.47 9.47 -5.21
CA MET A 22 49.26 8.98 -5.87
C MET A 22 49.55 8.40 -7.26
N ARG A 23 50.49 9.01 -7.99
CA ARG A 23 50.97 8.51 -9.29
C ARG A 23 51.52 7.10 -9.15
N ASP A 24 52.38 6.88 -8.16
CA ASP A 24 52.99 5.57 -7.92
C ASP A 24 51.94 4.53 -7.50
N ALA A 25 50.94 4.94 -6.71
CA ALA A 25 49.92 4.05 -6.18
C ALA A 25 48.84 3.65 -7.22
N LEU A 26 48.56 4.50 -8.22
CA LEU A 26 47.57 4.26 -9.27
C LEU A 26 48.13 3.60 -10.54
N CYS A 27 49.44 3.33 -10.60
CA CYS A 27 50.11 2.63 -11.69
C CYS A 27 49.77 1.14 -11.74
N ILE A 28 48.50 0.80 -11.97
CA ILE A 28 48.03 -0.54 -12.31
C ILE A 28 47.64 -0.54 -13.80
N PRO A 29 48.49 -1.07 -14.70
CA PRO A 29 48.37 -0.86 -16.15
C PRO A 29 47.07 -1.40 -16.77
N ASP A 30 46.36 -2.29 -16.09
CA ASP A 30 45.14 -2.94 -16.59
C ASP A 30 43.83 -2.26 -16.14
N ARG A 31 43.86 -1.28 -15.22
CA ARG A 31 42.62 -0.68 -14.65
C ARG A 31 42.44 0.82 -14.90
N PHE A 32 43.52 1.59 -14.95
CA PHE A 32 43.46 3.05 -15.09
C PHE A 32 44.38 3.56 -16.20
N GLU A 33 43.96 4.65 -16.84
CA GLU A 33 44.82 5.51 -17.65
C GLU A 33 44.93 6.85 -16.91
N VAL A 34 46.08 7.09 -16.26
CA VAL A 34 46.34 8.37 -15.60
C VAL A 34 46.73 9.38 -16.67
N LEU A 35 45.83 10.32 -16.97
CA LEU A 35 45.98 11.29 -18.05
C LEU A 35 46.98 12.41 -17.73
N GLY A 36 47.17 12.73 -16.45
CA GLY A 36 48.13 13.74 -16.01
C GLY A 36 47.90 14.27 -14.58
N ASN A 37 48.88 15.06 -14.13
CA ASN A 37 48.83 15.91 -12.94
C ASN A 37 48.37 17.33 -13.37
N ILE A 38 47.41 17.92 -12.65
CA ILE A 38 47.04 19.33 -12.81
C ILE A 38 47.26 20.08 -11.50
N ASP A 39 48.11 21.11 -11.54
CA ASP A 39 48.31 22.03 -10.43
C ASP A 39 47.09 22.96 -10.28
N PRO A 40 46.39 22.93 -9.12
CA PRO A 40 45.18 23.71 -8.90
C PRO A 40 45.41 25.23 -8.85
N TYR A 41 46.64 25.69 -8.66
CA TYR A 41 46.98 27.11 -8.59
C TYR A 41 47.24 27.75 -9.97
N THR A 42 47.09 26.97 -11.04
CA THR A 42 47.22 27.46 -12.42
C THR A 42 46.00 28.27 -12.85
N THR A 43 46.19 29.42 -13.50
CA THR A 43 45.12 30.29 -13.99
C THR A 43 44.14 29.64 -14.97
N LEU A 44 44.51 28.53 -15.60
CA LEU A 44 43.71 27.76 -16.56
C LEU A 44 43.21 26.40 -16.02
N PHE A 45 43.22 26.22 -14.68
CA PHE A 45 42.88 24.97 -13.99
C PHE A 45 41.63 24.24 -14.52
N LEU A 46 40.49 24.93 -14.61
CA LEU A 46 39.23 24.34 -15.08
C LEU A 46 39.23 23.99 -16.58
N GLN A 47 39.96 24.76 -17.39
CA GLN A 47 40.08 24.49 -18.82
C GLN A 47 40.94 23.25 -19.08
N TYR A 48 41.98 23.03 -18.28
CA TYR A 48 42.78 21.81 -18.33
C TYR A 48 41.99 20.57 -17.92
N ILE A 49 41.22 20.63 -16.83
CA ILE A 49 40.37 19.48 -16.44
C ILE A 49 39.40 19.11 -17.57
N ASN A 50 38.77 20.09 -18.21
CA ASN A 50 37.81 19.86 -19.27
C ASN A 50 38.46 19.35 -20.57
N SER A 51 39.69 19.76 -20.90
CA SER A 51 40.40 19.27 -22.09
C SER A 51 40.74 17.78 -22.00
N TYR A 52 40.98 17.29 -20.78
CA TYR A 52 41.27 15.88 -20.54
C TYR A 52 40.04 14.98 -20.54
N ASN A 53 38.80 15.49 -20.44
CA ASN A 53 37.56 14.70 -20.32
C ASN A 53 37.70 13.47 -19.37
N PRO A 54 38.08 13.67 -18.09
CA PRO A 54 38.29 12.56 -17.16
C PRO A 54 36.98 11.85 -16.79
N ASP A 55 37.06 10.54 -16.58
CA ASP A 55 35.99 9.77 -15.93
C ASP A 55 36.07 9.92 -14.39
N LEU A 56 37.29 10.17 -13.90
CA LEU A 56 37.62 10.27 -12.48
C LEU A 56 38.61 11.41 -12.21
N ILE A 57 38.30 12.28 -11.24
CA ILE A 57 39.22 13.28 -10.71
C ILE A 57 39.60 12.89 -9.28
N ILE A 58 40.89 12.89 -8.98
CA ILE A 58 41.43 12.59 -7.66
C ILE A 58 42.03 13.87 -7.10
N ASN A 59 41.35 14.46 -6.11
CA ASN A 59 41.82 15.63 -5.39
C ASN A 59 42.90 15.24 -4.38
N ALA A 60 44.16 15.44 -4.73
CA ALA A 60 45.33 15.24 -3.88
C ALA A 60 45.76 16.50 -3.13
N SER A 61 45.16 17.65 -3.43
CA SER A 61 45.45 18.90 -2.74
C SER A 61 44.95 18.87 -1.29
N THR A 62 45.75 19.44 -0.39
CA THR A 62 45.39 19.67 1.01
C THR A 62 44.57 20.96 1.24
N ASP A 63 44.32 21.73 0.18
CA ASP A 63 43.64 23.03 0.23
C ASP A 63 42.10 22.89 0.14
N PRO A 64 41.34 23.35 1.16
CA PRO A 64 39.87 23.30 1.15
C PRO A 64 39.21 24.10 0.02
N SER A 65 39.88 25.15 -0.48
CA SER A 65 39.35 26.00 -1.55
C SER A 65 39.30 25.26 -2.90
N VAL A 66 40.25 24.36 -3.13
CA VAL A 66 40.32 23.50 -4.32
C VAL A 66 39.19 22.46 -4.30
N ASP A 67 38.89 21.89 -3.13
CA ASP A 67 37.80 20.92 -2.98
C ASP A 67 36.44 21.55 -3.30
N ALA A 68 36.19 22.77 -2.82
CA ALA A 68 34.95 23.51 -3.11
C ALA A 68 34.75 23.80 -4.60
N VAL A 69 35.85 24.00 -5.36
CA VAL A 69 35.81 24.20 -6.81
C VAL A 69 35.54 22.87 -7.53
N LEU A 70 36.23 21.81 -7.15
CA LEU A 70 36.06 20.48 -7.75
C LEU A 70 34.67 19.88 -7.48
N GLN A 71 34.08 20.14 -6.32
CA GLN A 71 32.72 19.70 -6.02
C GLN A 71 31.64 20.31 -6.94
N LYS A 72 31.88 21.49 -7.52
CA LYS A 72 30.97 22.10 -8.50
C LYS A 72 30.98 21.38 -9.87
N ILE A 73 32.03 20.59 -10.15
CA ILE A 73 32.23 19.83 -11.40
C ILE A 73 31.50 18.46 -11.36
N LYS A 74 31.00 18.02 -10.19
CA LYS A 74 30.26 16.74 -10.00
C LYS A 74 28.99 16.57 -10.86
N SER A 75 28.60 17.56 -11.66
CA SER A 75 27.32 17.60 -12.39
C SER A 75 27.33 16.94 -13.78
N SER A 76 28.50 16.57 -14.32
CA SER A 76 28.60 16.00 -15.67
C SER A 76 29.61 14.86 -15.72
N SER A 77 29.11 13.61 -15.72
CA SER A 77 29.80 12.34 -16.07
C SER A 77 31.14 11.99 -15.37
N CYS A 78 31.70 12.85 -14.53
CA CYS A 78 33.00 12.71 -13.90
C CYS A 78 32.86 12.65 -12.37
N ASN A 79 33.40 11.58 -11.76
CA ASN A 79 33.40 11.42 -10.31
C ASN A 79 34.64 12.07 -9.68
N VAL A 80 34.45 12.84 -8.61
CA VAL A 80 35.56 13.44 -7.83
C VAL A 80 35.76 12.64 -6.54
N LEU A 81 36.95 12.10 -6.35
CA LEU A 81 37.40 11.41 -5.13
C LEU A 81 38.50 12.21 -4.44
N SER A 82 38.58 12.14 -3.12
CA SER A 82 39.79 12.58 -2.42
C SER A 82 40.94 11.61 -2.68
N ALA A 83 42.18 12.07 -2.54
CA ALA A 83 43.37 11.22 -2.59
C ALA A 83 43.27 10.03 -1.65
N LEU A 84 42.77 10.24 -0.43
CA LEU A 84 42.59 9.16 0.53
C LEU A 84 41.59 8.11 0.04
N ASN A 85 40.46 8.54 -0.52
CA ASN A 85 39.43 7.65 -1.06
C ASN A 85 39.94 6.86 -2.27
N ALA A 86 40.69 7.52 -3.16
CA ALA A 86 41.33 6.87 -4.29
C ALA A 86 42.38 5.83 -3.85
N LYS A 87 43.22 6.16 -2.85
CA LYS A 87 44.16 5.20 -2.25
C LYS A 87 43.44 3.99 -1.64
N LEU A 88 42.33 4.22 -0.94
CA LEU A 88 41.54 3.13 -0.32
C LEU A 88 40.86 2.23 -1.35
N LEU A 89 40.33 2.81 -2.43
CA LEU A 89 39.62 2.08 -3.48
C LEU A 89 40.57 1.36 -4.44
N PHE A 90 41.76 1.91 -4.70
CA PHE A 90 42.61 1.49 -5.82
C PHE A 90 44.01 1.02 -5.41
N CYS A 91 44.47 1.37 -4.20
CA CYS A 91 45.86 1.14 -3.76
C CYS A 91 45.89 0.31 -2.46
N SER A 92 45.24 -0.86 -2.47
CA SER A 92 45.17 -1.79 -1.33
C SER A 92 46.39 -2.74 -1.25
N VAL A 93 47.59 -2.24 -1.55
CA VAL A 93 48.85 -2.91 -1.18
C VAL A 93 49.61 -1.96 -0.26
N VAL A 94 49.59 -2.24 1.05
CA VAL A 94 50.41 -1.52 2.03
C VAL A 94 51.79 -2.18 2.08
N PRO A 95 52.89 -1.50 1.74
CA PRO A 95 54.23 -1.96 2.09
C PRO A 95 54.39 -1.89 3.61
N GLU A 96 55.22 -2.77 4.20
CA GLU A 96 55.52 -2.79 5.63
C GLU A 96 55.95 -1.39 6.14
N VAL A 97 55.09 -0.70 6.90
CA VAL A 97 55.42 0.57 7.56
C VAL A 97 55.40 0.39 9.09
N ASN A 98 56.46 0.89 9.72
CA ASN A 98 56.74 0.94 11.16
C ASN A 98 55.51 1.10 12.07
N LYS A 99 55.49 0.33 13.17
CA LYS A 99 54.40 0.24 14.18
C LYS A 99 53.89 1.58 14.75
N SER A 100 54.62 2.70 14.66
CA SER A 100 54.14 4.00 15.17
C SER A 100 53.17 4.74 14.22
N ASN A 101 53.14 4.39 12.92
CA ASN A 101 52.26 5.04 11.93
C ASN A 101 50.94 4.29 11.68
N THR A 102 50.80 3.06 12.19
CA THR A 102 49.66 2.18 11.91
C THR A 102 48.35 2.71 12.52
N ALA A 103 48.40 3.30 13.72
CA ALA A 103 47.24 3.89 14.38
C ALA A 103 46.72 5.13 13.63
N ASN A 104 47.62 6.02 13.21
CA ASN A 104 47.27 7.20 12.41
C ASN A 104 46.73 6.81 11.03
N PHE A 105 47.30 5.77 10.40
CA PHE A 105 46.80 5.25 9.14
C PHE A 105 45.37 4.68 9.30
N ARG A 106 45.15 3.82 10.29
CA ARG A 106 43.84 3.24 10.63
C ARG A 106 42.77 4.31 10.89
N ALA A 107 43.12 5.35 11.64
CA ALA A 107 42.23 6.48 11.89
C ALA A 107 41.89 7.24 10.59
N LYS A 108 42.88 7.50 9.72
CA LYS A 108 42.65 8.10 8.41
C LYS A 108 41.76 7.21 7.52
N VAL A 109 42.00 5.91 7.47
CA VAL A 109 41.17 4.96 6.70
C VAL A 109 39.72 4.98 7.17
N LEU A 110 39.48 4.93 8.48
CA LEU A 110 38.15 5.05 9.06
C LEU A 110 37.50 6.39 8.71
N GLN A 111 38.26 7.48 8.73
CA GLN A 111 37.76 8.80 8.35
C GLN A 111 37.38 8.87 6.87
N GLY A 112 38.23 8.38 5.96
CA GLY A 112 37.94 8.34 4.52
C GLY A 112 36.73 7.46 4.21
N LEU A 113 36.58 6.32 4.88
CA LEU A 113 35.38 5.49 4.81
C LEU A 113 34.13 6.24 5.30
N LYS A 114 34.23 6.94 6.44
CA LYS A 114 33.14 7.77 6.97
C LYS A 114 32.74 8.84 5.96
N ASP A 115 33.69 9.53 5.35
CA ASP A 115 33.43 10.59 4.38
C ASP A 115 32.81 10.03 3.08
N LEU A 116 33.30 8.87 2.59
CA LEU A 116 32.74 8.15 1.44
C LEU A 116 31.31 7.70 1.68
N CYS A 117 31.04 7.01 2.79
CA CYS A 117 29.67 6.58 3.07
C CYS A 117 28.79 7.77 3.44
N HIS A 118 29.35 8.86 4.00
CA HIS A 118 28.59 10.08 4.25
C HIS A 118 28.10 10.74 2.96
N THR A 119 28.95 10.76 1.92
CA THR A 119 28.57 11.22 0.58
C THR A 119 27.73 10.19 -0.19
N ALA A 120 27.95 8.89 0.04
CA ALA A 120 27.22 7.79 -0.57
C ALA A 120 25.91 7.40 0.15
N TYR A 121 25.56 8.04 1.28
CA TYR A 121 24.22 7.91 1.89
C TYR A 121 23.10 8.28 0.90
N LEU A 122 23.44 8.92 -0.23
CA LEU A 122 22.55 9.30 -1.31
C LEU A 122 22.46 8.26 -2.45
N THR A 123 23.32 7.24 -2.52
CA THR A 123 23.46 6.33 -3.67
C THR A 123 23.18 4.85 -3.33
N ARG A 124 21.90 4.55 -3.16
CA ARG A 124 21.15 3.40 -3.72
C ARG A 124 21.57 1.92 -3.58
N ASP A 125 22.63 1.51 -2.88
CA ASP A 125 22.77 0.07 -2.50
C ASP A 125 23.58 -0.17 -1.22
N ILE A 126 22.91 -0.62 -0.15
CA ILE A 126 23.54 -0.99 1.12
C ILE A 126 24.60 -2.10 0.94
N LYS A 127 24.40 -2.98 -0.04
CA LYS A 127 25.28 -4.13 -0.29
C LYS A 127 26.63 -3.70 -0.81
N GLU A 128 26.69 -2.69 -1.67
CA GLU A 128 27.94 -2.13 -2.17
C GLU A 128 28.73 -1.48 -1.03
N CYS A 129 28.08 -0.71 -0.16
CA CYS A 129 28.71 -0.12 1.02
C CYS A 129 29.27 -1.20 1.97
N LEU A 130 28.50 -2.25 2.26
CA LEU A 130 28.96 -3.36 3.11
C LEU A 130 30.11 -4.15 2.48
N THR A 131 30.09 -4.31 1.16
CA THR A 131 31.18 -4.96 0.41
C THR A 131 32.47 -4.15 0.52
N LEU A 132 32.37 -2.82 0.39
CA LEU A 132 33.50 -1.91 0.56
C LEU A 132 34.06 -1.95 1.99
N ILE A 133 33.19 -1.93 3.01
CA ILE A 133 33.63 -2.01 4.40
C ILE A 133 34.34 -3.34 4.67
N LEU A 134 33.80 -4.45 4.15
CA LEU A 134 34.42 -5.77 4.31
C LEU A 134 35.78 -5.86 3.60
N SER A 135 35.90 -5.33 2.38
CA SER A 135 37.18 -5.34 1.66
C SER A 135 38.24 -4.49 2.37
N VAL A 136 37.86 -3.31 2.89
CA VAL A 136 38.76 -2.50 3.71
C VAL A 136 39.18 -3.25 4.97
N ALA A 137 38.25 -3.89 5.68
CA ALA A 137 38.56 -4.66 6.89
C ALA A 137 39.56 -5.79 6.60
N ILE A 138 39.38 -6.52 5.50
CA ILE A 138 40.26 -7.63 5.11
C ILE A 138 41.65 -7.11 4.75
N ASN A 139 41.73 -6.08 3.91
CA ASN A 139 43.00 -5.55 3.41
C ASN A 139 43.81 -4.84 4.50
N SER A 140 43.16 -4.01 5.32
CA SER A 140 43.83 -3.22 6.36
C SER A 140 44.34 -4.05 7.55
N LEU A 141 43.74 -5.22 7.77
CA LEU A 141 44.14 -6.17 8.82
C LEU A 141 44.95 -7.36 8.27
N ASN A 142 45.21 -7.41 6.95
CA ASN A 142 45.87 -8.54 6.27
C ASN A 142 45.20 -9.89 6.58
N ALA A 143 43.87 -9.91 6.62
CA ALA A 143 43.08 -11.13 6.76
C ALA A 143 43.01 -11.88 5.42
N ASP A 144 42.84 -13.20 5.45
CA ASP A 144 42.67 -14.00 4.22
C ASP A 144 41.20 -14.08 3.77
N SER A 145 40.27 -13.96 4.72
CA SER A 145 38.84 -14.06 4.46
C SER A 145 38.03 -13.31 5.51
N GLY A 146 36.80 -12.98 5.17
CA GLY A 146 35.88 -12.33 6.09
C GLY A 146 34.42 -12.43 5.67
N SER A 147 33.52 -12.14 6.61
CA SER A 147 32.08 -12.06 6.37
C SER A 147 31.40 -11.04 7.28
N ILE A 148 30.32 -10.46 6.77
CA ILE A 148 29.34 -9.72 7.57
C ILE A 148 28.07 -10.57 7.61
N MET A 149 27.66 -10.92 8.83
CA MET A 149 26.41 -11.62 9.10
C MET A 149 25.38 -10.65 9.67
N LEU A 150 24.13 -10.70 9.22
CA LEU A 150 23.03 -9.89 9.76
C LEU A 150 22.02 -10.76 10.52
N THR A 151 21.41 -10.18 11.55
CA THR A 151 20.36 -10.86 12.31
C THR A 151 19.04 -10.86 11.53
N ASP A 152 18.39 -12.02 11.47
CA ASP A 152 16.97 -12.16 11.15
C ASP A 152 16.17 -12.12 12.46
N PRO A 153 15.48 -11.00 12.77
CA PRO A 153 14.76 -10.85 14.02
C PRO A 153 13.56 -11.81 14.14
N LYS A 154 12.98 -12.29 13.02
CA LYS A 154 11.86 -13.23 13.04
C LYS A 154 12.32 -14.64 13.42
N LYS A 155 13.49 -15.04 12.92
CA LYS A 155 14.02 -16.40 13.11
C LYS A 155 15.03 -16.54 14.25
N ARG A 156 15.52 -15.42 14.81
CA ARG A 156 16.64 -15.38 15.78
C ARG A 156 17.88 -16.12 15.27
N MET A 157 18.21 -15.89 14.01
CA MET A 157 19.37 -16.48 13.34
C MET A 157 20.21 -15.40 12.65
N LEU A 158 21.50 -15.68 12.47
CA LEU A 158 22.44 -14.90 11.67
C LEU A 158 22.57 -15.54 10.29
N LYS A 159 22.53 -14.72 9.25
CA LYS A 159 22.81 -15.12 7.87
C LYS A 159 23.98 -14.32 7.32
N ILE A 160 24.78 -14.95 6.48
CA ILE A 160 25.85 -14.24 5.76
C ILE A 160 25.19 -13.31 4.76
N GLU A 161 25.39 -11.99 4.92
CA GLU A 161 24.95 -10.99 3.96
C GLU A 161 26.06 -10.75 2.94
N MET A 162 27.30 -10.57 3.41
CA MET A 162 28.49 -10.34 2.58
C MET A 162 29.63 -11.26 3.01
N ALA A 163 30.42 -11.70 2.04
CA ALA A 163 31.58 -12.55 2.28
C ALA A 163 32.68 -12.33 1.24
N HIS A 164 33.92 -12.57 1.65
CA HIS A 164 35.09 -12.55 0.77
C HIS A 164 36.06 -13.65 1.21
N GLY A 165 36.62 -14.40 0.26
CA GLY A 165 37.49 -15.55 0.53
C GLY A 165 36.78 -16.73 1.19
N ILE A 166 35.45 -16.85 1.01
CA ILE A 166 34.61 -17.94 1.54
C ILE A 166 33.88 -18.62 0.37
N ASP A 167 33.81 -19.95 0.37
CA ASP A 167 33.14 -20.71 -0.69
C ASP A 167 31.64 -20.40 -0.77
N GLU A 168 31.11 -20.31 -1.99
CA GLU A 168 29.70 -20.00 -2.28
C GLU A 168 28.71 -20.99 -1.65
N ALA A 169 29.09 -22.27 -1.57
CA ALA A 169 28.29 -23.30 -0.91
C ALA A 169 28.15 -23.05 0.61
N ILE A 170 29.14 -22.42 1.24
CA ILE A 170 29.08 -22.04 2.65
C ILE A 170 28.20 -20.79 2.81
N ILE A 171 28.38 -19.80 1.93
CA ILE A 171 27.60 -18.55 1.96
C ILE A 171 26.10 -18.85 1.90
N SER A 172 25.68 -19.68 0.94
CA SER A 172 24.28 -20.00 0.68
C SER A 172 23.61 -20.85 1.78
N ASN A 173 24.37 -21.73 2.46
CA ASN A 173 23.83 -22.67 3.44
C ASN A 173 23.99 -22.23 4.90
N THR A 174 24.66 -21.11 5.18
CA THR A 174 24.92 -20.68 6.57
C THR A 174 23.69 -20.03 7.20
N GLU A 175 23.08 -20.74 8.16
CA GLU A 175 22.12 -20.19 9.13
C GLU A 175 22.60 -20.47 10.56
N GLN A 176 23.13 -19.45 11.24
CA GLN A 176 23.71 -19.60 12.57
C GLN A 176 22.73 -19.12 13.65
N LYS A 177 22.30 -20.00 14.56
CA LYS A 177 21.47 -19.60 15.71
C LYS A 177 22.22 -18.66 16.64
N ILE A 178 21.55 -17.62 17.13
CA ILE A 178 22.09 -16.74 18.17
C ILE A 178 22.43 -17.56 19.43
N GLY A 179 23.57 -17.28 20.05
CA GLY A 179 24.11 -18.01 21.20
C GLY A 179 24.88 -19.31 20.86
N LYS A 180 24.87 -19.75 19.59
CA LYS A 180 25.61 -20.93 19.12
C LYS A 180 26.73 -20.54 18.15
N GLY A 181 27.80 -21.31 18.11
CA GLY A 181 28.99 -20.99 17.31
C GLY A 181 29.68 -19.70 17.76
N ILE A 182 30.75 -19.31 17.07
CA ILE A 182 31.52 -18.09 17.40
C ILE A 182 30.67 -16.84 17.16
N ALA A 183 30.16 -16.67 15.94
CA ALA A 183 29.35 -15.51 15.59
C ALA A 183 28.06 -15.40 16.42
N GLY A 184 27.37 -16.52 16.68
CA GLY A 184 26.16 -16.48 17.52
C GLY A 184 26.46 -16.14 18.98
N LYS A 185 27.60 -16.59 19.55
CA LYS A 185 28.04 -16.16 20.89
C LYS A 185 28.33 -14.67 20.92
N VAL A 186 29.07 -14.13 19.95
CA VAL A 186 29.37 -12.69 19.84
C VAL A 186 28.10 -11.85 19.71
N ALA A 187 27.15 -12.27 18.87
CA ALA A 187 25.86 -11.60 18.76
C ALA A 187 25.02 -11.67 20.05
N CYS A 188 25.13 -12.77 20.81
CA CYS A 188 24.39 -12.93 22.06
C CYS A 188 24.99 -12.13 23.22
N THR A 189 26.32 -12.05 23.31
CA THR A 189 27.01 -11.36 24.41
C THR A 189 27.23 -9.88 24.13
N GLY A 190 27.22 -9.47 22.85
CA GLY A 190 27.60 -8.12 22.42
C GLY A 190 29.07 -7.81 22.67
N LYS A 191 29.92 -8.82 22.90
CA LYS A 191 31.35 -8.66 23.20
C LYS A 191 32.22 -9.21 22.06
N PRO A 192 33.26 -8.47 21.63
CA PRO A 192 34.18 -8.94 20.60
C PRO A 192 35.03 -10.12 21.10
N LEU A 193 35.46 -10.98 20.18
CA LEU A 193 36.25 -12.17 20.44
C LEU A 193 37.46 -12.22 19.51
N LEU A 194 38.64 -12.40 20.10
CA LEU A 194 39.90 -12.69 19.41
C LEU A 194 40.29 -14.13 19.71
N LEU A 195 40.58 -14.91 18.67
CA LEU A 195 40.98 -16.31 18.78
C LEU A 195 42.32 -16.51 18.07
N ASN A 196 43.31 -17.05 18.78
CA ASN A 196 44.65 -17.33 18.28
C ASN A 196 45.00 -18.81 18.56
N GLY A 197 45.41 -19.55 17.53
CA GLY A 197 45.83 -20.97 17.65
C GLY A 197 44.69 -22.00 17.65
N LYS A 198 45.05 -23.28 17.45
CA LYS A 198 44.11 -24.42 17.30
C LYS A 198 43.16 -24.50 18.52
N PRO A 199 41.86 -24.81 18.30
CA PRO A 199 40.86 -24.76 19.36
C PRO A 199 41.06 -25.93 20.34
N GLU A 200 41.78 -25.69 21.43
CA GLU A 200 41.67 -26.54 22.62
C GLU A 200 40.58 -25.99 23.54
N GLU A 201 39.64 -26.88 23.87
CA GLU A 201 38.70 -26.82 24.99
C GLU A 201 37.45 -25.93 24.96
N ASN A 202 36.81 -25.66 23.81
CA ASN A 202 35.37 -25.31 23.85
C ASN A 202 34.56 -25.84 22.65
N ALA A 203 33.71 -26.82 22.97
CA ALA A 203 32.91 -27.64 22.07
C ALA A 203 31.96 -26.86 21.13
N SER A 204 32.31 -26.83 19.84
CA SER A 204 31.39 -26.96 18.67
C SER A 204 32.11 -26.78 17.32
N THR A 205 33.44 -26.69 17.29
CA THR A 205 34.22 -26.30 16.10
C THR A 205 34.97 -27.48 15.49
N VAL A 206 34.24 -28.53 15.10
CA VAL A 206 34.85 -29.74 14.49
C VAL A 206 35.32 -29.49 13.04
N GLU A 207 34.98 -28.36 12.40
CA GLU A 207 35.11 -28.21 10.93
C GLU A 207 36.19 -27.25 10.41
N ARG A 208 37.04 -26.62 11.23
CA ARG A 208 38.05 -25.66 10.70
C ARG A 208 39.43 -25.84 11.33
N GLN A 209 40.09 -26.94 10.99
CA GLN A 209 41.47 -27.24 11.42
C GLN A 209 42.53 -26.31 10.79
N ASP A 210 42.17 -25.54 9.76
CA ASP A 210 43.08 -24.67 8.99
C ASP A 210 43.11 -23.21 9.46
N LEU A 211 42.47 -22.89 10.60
CA LEU A 211 42.31 -21.51 11.09
C LEU A 211 43.43 -21.16 12.08
N ILE A 212 44.24 -20.14 11.74
CA ILE A 212 45.42 -19.72 12.53
C ILE A 212 45.01 -18.65 13.56
N SER A 213 44.25 -17.66 13.11
CA SER A 213 43.74 -16.58 13.97
C SER A 213 42.43 -16.03 13.41
N SER A 214 41.52 -15.58 14.28
CA SER A 214 40.27 -14.95 13.87
C SER A 214 39.80 -13.87 14.82
N ILE A 215 39.15 -12.85 14.25
CA ILE A 215 38.43 -11.82 14.97
C ILE A 215 36.94 -11.97 14.65
N SER A 216 36.11 -11.89 15.69
CA SER A 216 34.65 -11.80 15.54
C SER A 216 34.15 -10.67 16.42
N VAL A 217 33.57 -9.64 15.81
CA VAL A 217 33.11 -8.43 16.51
C VAL A 217 31.64 -8.15 16.19
N PRO A 218 30.84 -7.69 17.18
CA PRO A 218 29.42 -7.41 16.97
C PRO A 218 29.22 -6.08 16.25
N LEU A 219 28.20 -6.01 15.39
CA LEU A 219 27.68 -4.75 14.85
C LEU A 219 26.61 -4.25 15.82
N LEU A 220 26.90 -3.21 16.60
CA LEU A 220 26.05 -2.74 17.69
C LEU A 220 25.30 -1.46 17.34
N ILE A 221 24.00 -1.47 17.59
CA ILE A 221 23.14 -0.27 17.64
C ILE A 221 22.39 -0.31 18.97
N ASN A 222 22.46 0.79 19.75
CA ASN A 222 21.80 0.88 21.06
C ASN A 222 22.07 -0.34 21.97
N ASN A 223 23.32 -0.81 22.01
CA ASN A 223 23.77 -2.02 22.73
C ASN A 223 23.12 -3.34 22.28
N GLN A 224 22.45 -3.38 21.12
CA GLN A 224 21.92 -4.60 20.52
C GLN A 224 22.73 -4.98 19.29
N ALA A 225 23.10 -6.26 19.19
CA ALA A 225 23.80 -6.78 18.02
C ALA A 225 22.83 -6.95 16.84
N ILE A 226 23.00 -6.13 15.80
CA ILE A 226 22.27 -6.24 14.54
C ILE A 226 22.98 -7.13 13.51
N GLY A 227 24.20 -7.56 13.82
CA GLY A 227 25.03 -8.42 13.00
C GLY A 227 26.38 -8.74 13.64
N VAL A 228 27.24 -9.44 12.90
CA VAL A 228 28.62 -9.78 13.30
C VAL A 228 29.57 -9.64 12.11
N LEU A 229 30.73 -9.01 12.31
CA LEU A 229 31.85 -9.00 11.37
C LEU A 229 32.85 -10.06 11.80
N ASN A 230 33.17 -10.97 10.89
CA ASN A 230 34.15 -12.03 11.09
C ASN A 230 35.32 -11.85 10.14
N LEU A 231 36.53 -11.98 10.66
CA LEU A 231 37.78 -11.97 9.90
C LEU A 231 38.61 -13.19 10.28
N SER A 232 39.30 -13.79 9.32
CA SER A 232 40.07 -15.02 9.55
C SER A 232 41.37 -15.01 8.74
N SER A 233 42.45 -15.44 9.37
CA SER A 233 43.73 -15.76 8.73
C SER A 233 43.95 -17.28 8.75
N LYS A 234 44.34 -17.81 7.59
CA LYS A 234 44.62 -19.22 7.27
C LYS A 234 45.95 -19.37 6.52
N LYS A 235 46.22 -18.54 5.51
CA LYS A 235 47.39 -18.62 4.60
C LYS A 235 48.45 -17.58 4.93
N SER A 236 48.05 -16.39 5.40
CA SER A 236 48.98 -15.29 5.66
C SER A 236 49.78 -15.43 6.96
N TYR A 237 49.50 -16.46 7.78
CA TYR A 237 50.06 -16.66 9.12
C TYR A 237 49.92 -15.44 10.06
N LYS A 238 49.04 -14.49 9.73
CA LYS A 238 48.80 -13.29 10.54
C LYS A 238 48.11 -13.70 11.83
N VAL A 239 48.80 -13.46 12.95
CA VAL A 239 48.21 -13.51 14.30
C VAL A 239 47.63 -12.14 14.61
N PHE A 240 46.33 -12.09 14.84
CA PHE A 240 45.66 -10.86 15.23
C PHE A 240 45.97 -10.53 16.70
N ASP A 241 46.15 -9.25 16.98
CA ASP A 241 46.36 -8.71 18.33
C ASP A 241 45.15 -7.87 18.82
N TYR A 242 45.28 -7.26 19.98
CA TYR A 242 44.22 -6.42 20.56
C TYR A 242 44.02 -5.10 19.80
N ASP A 243 45.04 -4.58 19.14
CA ASP A 243 44.90 -3.37 18.31
C ASP A 243 44.15 -3.69 17.02
N ASP A 244 44.38 -4.87 16.44
CA ASP A 244 43.60 -5.44 15.34
C ASP A 244 42.13 -5.64 15.76
N LEU A 245 41.88 -6.20 16.96
CA LEU A 245 40.54 -6.37 17.51
C LEU A 245 39.82 -5.04 17.69
N LYS A 246 40.50 -4.02 18.23
CA LYS A 246 39.95 -2.69 18.44
C LYS A 246 39.59 -2.03 17.11
N TYR A 247 40.48 -2.13 16.13
CA TYR A 247 40.23 -1.57 14.81
C TYR A 247 39.08 -2.28 14.06
N ALA A 248 38.99 -3.61 14.17
CA ALA A 248 37.85 -4.36 13.66
C ALA A 248 36.55 -3.94 14.34
N ALA A 249 36.56 -3.69 15.65
CA ALA A 249 35.41 -3.19 16.39
C ALA A 249 34.98 -1.79 15.90
N ASP A 250 35.94 -0.89 15.62
CA ASP A 250 35.65 0.44 15.06
C ASP A 250 34.99 0.34 13.66
N LEU A 251 35.50 -0.55 12.81
CA LEU A 251 34.91 -0.84 11.49
C LEU A 251 33.51 -1.46 11.61
N ALA A 252 33.30 -2.36 12.57
CA ALA A 252 32.00 -2.97 12.82
C ALA A 252 30.97 -1.96 13.36
N GLN A 253 31.39 -1.02 14.23
CA GLN A 253 30.54 0.06 14.70
C GLN A 253 30.14 0.99 13.54
N PHE A 254 31.08 1.28 12.64
CA PHE A 254 30.79 2.05 11.44
C PHE A 254 29.81 1.32 10.50
N ALA A 255 30.04 0.03 10.25
CA ALA A 255 29.14 -0.82 9.47
C ALA A 255 27.73 -0.85 10.08
N ALA A 256 27.63 -0.93 11.41
CA ALA A 256 26.36 -0.89 12.12
C ALA A 256 25.59 0.40 11.84
N GLY A 257 26.26 1.55 11.92
CA GLY A 257 25.66 2.86 11.63
C GLY A 257 25.18 3.00 10.18
N VAL A 258 25.92 2.46 9.21
CA VAL A 258 25.51 2.43 7.79
C VAL A 258 24.25 1.57 7.61
N ILE A 259 24.19 0.42 8.27
CA ILE A 259 23.03 -0.47 8.21
C ILE A 259 21.80 0.19 8.84
N ASP A 260 21.96 0.81 10.00
CA ASP A 260 20.88 1.45 10.72
C ASP A 260 20.29 2.62 9.93
N SER A 261 21.16 3.52 9.46
CA SER A 261 20.78 4.66 8.61
C SER A 261 20.05 4.21 7.33
N SER A 262 20.53 3.14 6.69
CA SER A 262 19.90 2.60 5.49
C SER A 262 18.52 2.00 5.78
N ARG A 263 18.38 1.24 6.88
CA ARG A 263 17.09 0.69 7.32
C ARG A 263 16.09 1.79 7.64
N GLU A 264 16.53 2.84 8.34
CA GLU A 264 15.72 4.00 8.65
C GLU A 264 15.29 4.74 7.38
N TYR A 265 16.21 5.00 6.46
CA TYR A 265 15.90 5.61 5.16
C TYR A 265 14.86 4.81 4.38
N LEU A 266 15.02 3.47 4.28
CA LEU A 266 14.05 2.62 3.60
C LEU A 266 12.67 2.66 4.26
N LYS A 267 12.62 2.66 5.59
CA LYS A 267 11.38 2.78 6.36
C LYS A 267 10.71 4.13 6.14
N THR A 268 11.47 5.23 6.16
CA THR A 268 10.97 6.58 5.89
C THR A 268 10.46 6.70 4.46
N LYS A 269 11.22 6.20 3.48
CA LYS A 269 10.82 6.18 2.07
C LYS A 269 9.52 5.39 1.88
N GLN A 270 9.40 4.20 2.46
CA GLN A 270 8.16 3.41 2.43
C GLN A 270 6.99 4.19 3.06
N THR A 271 7.22 4.82 4.21
CA THR A 271 6.19 5.61 4.90
C THR A 271 5.74 6.80 4.06
N SER A 272 6.67 7.53 3.44
CA SER A 272 6.36 8.63 2.51
C SER A 272 5.60 8.16 1.28
N THR A 273 5.96 7.01 0.70
CA THR A 273 5.20 6.44 -0.43
C THR A 273 3.78 6.09 -0.03
N ILE A 274 3.58 5.49 1.15
CA ILE A 274 2.25 5.19 1.67
C ILE A 274 1.43 6.47 1.89
N HIS A 275 2.02 7.50 2.51
CA HIS A 275 1.33 8.77 2.72
C HIS A 275 0.96 9.48 1.41
N SER A 276 1.87 9.49 0.42
CA SER A 276 1.58 10.06 -0.90
C SER A 276 0.44 9.33 -1.61
N LEU A 277 0.39 7.99 -1.50
CA LEU A 277 -0.71 7.19 -2.04
C LEU A 277 -2.03 7.44 -1.33
N ILE A 278 -2.04 7.47 0.00
CA ILE A 278 -3.23 7.80 0.78
C ILE A 278 -3.75 9.19 0.43
N SER A 279 -2.87 10.19 0.32
CA SER A 279 -3.25 11.55 -0.12
C SER A 279 -3.87 11.52 -1.51
N SER A 280 -3.24 10.83 -2.48
CA SER A 280 -3.78 10.72 -3.83
C SER A 280 -5.16 10.04 -3.85
N ILE A 281 -5.36 9.03 -3.00
CA ILE A 281 -6.65 8.33 -2.88
C ILE A 281 -7.70 9.25 -2.25
N SER A 282 -7.33 9.99 -1.19
CA SER A 282 -8.18 11.01 -0.58
C SER A 282 -8.63 12.03 -1.61
N ASP A 283 -7.71 12.56 -2.42
CA ASP A 283 -8.01 13.55 -3.45
C ASP A 283 -9.04 13.01 -4.46
N ILE A 284 -8.87 11.75 -4.90
CA ILE A 284 -9.81 11.07 -5.82
C ILE A 284 -11.20 10.91 -5.20
N LEU A 285 -11.26 10.51 -3.93
CA LEU A 285 -12.53 10.32 -3.22
C LEU A 285 -13.28 11.64 -3.00
N HIS A 286 -12.56 12.76 -2.88
CA HIS A 286 -13.15 14.09 -2.67
C HIS A 286 -13.43 14.85 -3.97
N LEU A 287 -13.22 14.24 -5.14
CA LEU A 287 -13.60 14.87 -6.40
C LEU A 287 -15.11 15.08 -6.49
N ASN A 288 -15.52 16.11 -7.24
CA ASN A 288 -16.92 16.39 -7.57
C ASN A 288 -17.43 15.52 -8.74
N TYR A 289 -17.22 14.21 -8.66
CA TYR A 289 -17.77 13.21 -9.59
C TYR A 289 -18.70 12.26 -8.83
N PRO A 290 -19.62 11.55 -9.52
CA PRO A 290 -20.43 10.55 -8.84
C PRO A 290 -19.53 9.45 -8.22
N LEU A 291 -20.01 8.82 -7.13
CA LEU A 291 -19.21 7.89 -6.33
C LEU A 291 -18.58 6.79 -7.19
N GLN A 292 -19.35 6.26 -8.13
CA GLN A 292 -18.93 5.15 -8.99
C GLN A 292 -17.67 5.49 -9.81
N GLU A 293 -17.63 6.65 -10.46
CA GLU A 293 -16.50 7.14 -11.23
C GLU A 293 -15.27 7.34 -10.36
N ARG A 294 -15.44 7.88 -9.15
CA ARG A 294 -14.35 8.05 -8.17
C ARG A 294 -13.75 6.71 -7.74
N LEU A 295 -14.59 5.72 -7.47
CA LEU A 295 -14.14 4.37 -7.10
C LEU A 295 -13.35 3.70 -8.24
N ASN A 296 -13.74 3.91 -9.50
CA ASN A 296 -13.00 3.38 -10.65
C ASN A 296 -11.64 4.05 -10.82
N LEU A 297 -11.58 5.37 -10.70
CA LEU A 297 -10.31 6.12 -10.72
C LEU A 297 -9.38 5.65 -9.60
N LEU A 298 -9.94 5.34 -8.42
CA LEU A 298 -9.21 4.77 -7.30
C LEU A 298 -8.63 3.39 -7.65
N MET A 299 -9.41 2.50 -8.27
CA MET A 299 -8.92 1.19 -8.73
C MET A 299 -7.79 1.33 -9.76
N MET A 300 -7.91 2.26 -10.73
CA MET A 300 -6.86 2.54 -11.70
C MET A 300 -5.59 3.07 -11.02
N LYS A 301 -5.73 3.97 -10.05
CA LYS A 301 -4.60 4.50 -9.28
C LYS A 301 -3.87 3.39 -8.52
N LEU A 302 -4.60 2.49 -7.86
CA LEU A 302 -4.02 1.34 -7.16
C LEU A 302 -3.24 0.42 -8.08
N VAL A 303 -3.77 0.12 -9.27
CA VAL A 303 -3.05 -0.68 -10.29
C VAL A 303 -1.76 -0.01 -10.70
N ASN A 304 -1.79 1.28 -11.03
CA ASN A 304 -0.60 2.03 -11.46
C ASN A 304 0.44 2.18 -10.35
N SER A 305 0.01 2.26 -9.09
CA SER A 305 0.91 2.46 -7.95
C SER A 305 1.51 1.17 -7.39
N LEU A 306 0.81 0.04 -7.53
CA LEU A 306 1.26 -1.27 -7.05
C LEU A 306 1.79 -2.16 -8.18
N ASN A 307 2.02 -1.61 -9.37
CA ASN A 307 2.38 -2.35 -10.60
C ASN A 307 1.46 -3.57 -10.83
N GLY A 308 0.19 -3.42 -10.48
CA GLY A 308 -0.84 -4.43 -10.69
C GLY A 308 -1.23 -4.55 -12.16
N ARG A 309 -2.04 -5.55 -12.47
CA ARG A 309 -2.73 -5.65 -13.77
C ARG A 309 -4.18 -5.26 -13.67
N ILE A 310 -4.88 -5.81 -12.69
CA ILE A 310 -6.31 -5.60 -12.47
C ILE A 310 -6.54 -5.45 -10.97
N CYS A 311 -7.34 -4.46 -10.58
CA CYS A 311 -7.82 -4.29 -9.22
C CYS A 311 -9.33 -4.15 -9.25
N ASN A 312 -10.03 -5.00 -8.50
CA ASN A 312 -11.48 -4.97 -8.37
C ASN A 312 -11.86 -4.70 -6.92
N LEU A 313 -12.81 -3.79 -6.72
CA LEU A 313 -13.51 -3.59 -5.46
C LEU A 313 -14.82 -4.36 -5.53
N TYR A 314 -15.04 -5.26 -4.58
CA TYR A 314 -16.27 -6.00 -4.41
C TYR A 314 -17.04 -5.47 -3.20
N GLN A 315 -18.35 -5.32 -3.35
CA GLN A 315 -19.27 -5.07 -2.25
C GLN A 315 -19.88 -6.40 -1.81
N PHE A 316 -20.03 -6.58 -0.49
CA PHE A 316 -20.69 -7.73 0.09
C PHE A 316 -22.18 -7.44 0.29
N ASP A 317 -23.03 -8.24 -0.34
CA ASP A 317 -24.46 -8.25 -0.08
C ASP A 317 -24.78 -9.28 1.00
N LYS A 318 -25.30 -8.78 2.13
CA LYS A 318 -25.66 -9.60 3.29
C LYS A 318 -26.89 -10.46 3.04
N GLU A 319 -27.83 -10.00 2.21
CA GLU A 319 -29.09 -10.72 1.96
C GLU A 319 -28.84 -11.97 1.13
N ASN A 320 -28.05 -11.83 0.06
CA ASN A 320 -27.73 -12.92 -0.85
C ASN A 320 -26.41 -13.64 -0.49
N ASN A 321 -25.73 -13.24 0.59
CA ASN A 321 -24.44 -13.75 1.04
C ASN A 321 -23.41 -13.88 -0.11
N SER A 322 -23.30 -12.84 -0.92
CA SER A 322 -22.50 -12.89 -2.15
C SER A 322 -21.79 -11.58 -2.44
N PHE A 323 -20.69 -11.66 -3.20
CA PHE A 323 -19.88 -10.50 -3.57
C PHE A 323 -20.17 -10.08 -5.01
N TYR A 324 -20.37 -8.78 -5.18
CA TYR A 324 -20.59 -8.15 -6.48
C TYR A 324 -19.51 -7.11 -6.76
N VAL A 325 -19.10 -6.99 -8.03
CA VAL A 325 -18.10 -5.97 -8.43
C VAL A 325 -18.73 -4.59 -8.30
N GLN A 326 -18.22 -3.79 -7.37
CA GLN A 326 -18.58 -2.40 -7.20
C GLN A 326 -17.73 -1.51 -8.11
N ALA A 327 -16.42 -1.75 -8.23
CA ALA A 327 -15.55 -0.99 -9.12
C ALA A 327 -14.43 -1.87 -9.68
N SER A 328 -13.88 -1.48 -10.83
CA SER A 328 -12.82 -2.22 -11.52
C SER A 328 -11.84 -1.26 -12.17
N SER A 329 -10.55 -1.58 -12.12
CA SER A 329 -9.52 -0.87 -12.89
C SER A 329 -9.59 -1.18 -14.39
N TYR A 330 -10.20 -2.31 -14.74
CA TYR A 330 -10.41 -2.75 -16.12
C TYR A 330 -11.81 -2.32 -16.54
N TYR A 331 -11.89 -1.10 -17.10
CA TYR A 331 -13.14 -0.50 -17.56
C TYR A 331 -13.29 -0.71 -19.07
N ASP A 332 -14.28 -1.51 -19.46
CA ASP A 332 -14.83 -1.45 -20.82
C ASP A 332 -16.14 -0.64 -20.74
N LEU A 333 -16.07 0.62 -21.17
CA LEU A 333 -17.16 1.62 -21.09
C LEU A 333 -18.43 1.19 -21.82
N ASN A 334 -18.38 0.14 -22.65
CA ASN A 334 -19.48 -0.28 -23.51
C ASN A 334 -20.37 -1.39 -22.95
N ARG A 335 -20.02 -2.03 -21.82
CA ARG A 335 -20.96 -2.94 -21.16
C ARG A 335 -21.86 -2.15 -20.22
N ARG A 336 -23.04 -1.77 -20.74
CA ARG A 336 -24.18 -1.33 -19.93
C ARG A 336 -24.27 -2.22 -18.68
N TYR A 337 -24.24 -1.58 -17.51
CA TYR A 337 -24.67 -2.12 -16.22
C TYR A 337 -25.74 -3.19 -16.42
N THR A 338 -25.47 -4.47 -16.11
CA THR A 338 -26.50 -5.53 -15.91
C THR A 338 -25.96 -6.93 -15.66
N GLN A 339 -24.66 -7.23 -15.83
CA GLN A 339 -24.14 -8.54 -15.41
C GLN A 339 -23.10 -8.38 -14.30
N MET A 340 -23.58 -8.47 -13.06
CA MET A 340 -22.75 -8.68 -11.88
C MET A 340 -21.84 -9.88 -12.14
N ILE A 341 -20.53 -9.66 -12.29
CA ILE A 341 -19.55 -10.75 -12.30
C ILE A 341 -19.45 -11.23 -10.85
N ARG A 342 -20.07 -12.37 -10.55
CA ARG A 342 -19.93 -13.00 -9.23
C ARG A 342 -18.48 -13.38 -9.03
N LEU A 343 -17.94 -13.02 -7.87
CA LEU A 343 -16.67 -13.54 -7.44
C LEU A 343 -16.80 -15.06 -7.28
N ASN A 344 -15.85 -15.84 -7.80
CA ASN A 344 -15.88 -17.30 -7.64
C ASN A 344 -15.93 -17.69 -6.15
N ASP A 345 -16.63 -18.80 -5.86
CA ASP A 345 -16.87 -19.31 -4.51
C ASP A 345 -15.60 -19.46 -3.67
N PHE A 346 -14.45 -19.72 -4.31
CA PHE A 346 -13.17 -19.80 -3.63
C PHE A 346 -12.79 -18.51 -2.88
N PHE A 347 -12.78 -17.36 -3.56
CA PHE A 347 -12.37 -16.10 -2.92
C PHE A 347 -13.46 -15.59 -1.97
N ALA A 348 -14.74 -15.76 -2.33
CA ALA A 348 -15.86 -15.40 -1.48
C ALA A 348 -15.83 -16.19 -0.15
N GLY A 349 -15.81 -17.53 -0.24
CA GLY A 349 -15.82 -18.40 0.93
C GLY A 349 -14.56 -18.26 1.79
N ARG A 350 -13.39 -18.06 1.18
CA ARG A 350 -12.14 -17.87 1.93
C ARG A 350 -12.10 -16.52 2.64
N THR A 351 -12.61 -15.46 2.02
CA THR A 351 -12.75 -14.14 2.65
C THR A 351 -13.65 -14.21 3.88
N LEU A 352 -14.83 -14.84 3.74
CA LEU A 352 -15.79 -15.01 4.84
C LEU A 352 -15.22 -15.82 6.02
N ARG A 353 -14.38 -16.83 5.74
CA ARG A 353 -13.78 -17.71 6.76
C ARG A 353 -12.53 -17.12 7.42
N CYS A 354 -11.57 -16.65 6.62
CA CYS A 354 -10.26 -16.22 7.12
C CYS A 354 -10.31 -14.84 7.77
N ARG A 355 -11.17 -13.92 7.26
CA ARG A 355 -11.26 -12.51 7.72
C ARG A 355 -9.91 -11.77 7.77
N GLU A 356 -8.89 -12.28 7.08
CA GLU A 356 -7.55 -11.72 7.00
C GLU A 356 -7.11 -11.63 5.55
N GLN A 357 -6.08 -10.81 5.29
CA GLN A 357 -5.46 -10.71 3.96
C GLN A 357 -4.86 -12.07 3.58
N PHE A 358 -5.15 -12.55 2.36
CA PHE A 358 -4.56 -13.77 1.85
C PHE A 358 -4.12 -13.63 0.40
N THR A 359 -3.20 -14.50 0.00
CA THR A 359 -2.66 -14.56 -1.36
C THR A 359 -3.00 -15.89 -2.02
N TYR A 360 -3.18 -15.86 -3.34
CA TYR A 360 -3.42 -17.05 -4.15
C TYR A 360 -2.57 -17.00 -5.41
N PHE A 361 -1.87 -18.10 -5.70
CA PHE A 361 -0.96 -18.22 -6.84
C PHE A 361 -1.54 -19.16 -7.88
N THR A 362 -1.42 -18.79 -9.15
CA THR A 362 -1.76 -19.65 -10.28
C THR A 362 -0.61 -19.66 -11.29
N PRO A 363 -0.02 -20.83 -11.60
CA PRO A 363 1.11 -20.92 -12.50
C PRO A 363 0.70 -20.58 -13.95
N LEU A 364 1.50 -19.76 -14.65
CA LEU A 364 1.34 -19.53 -16.09
C LEU A 364 2.15 -20.59 -16.85
N LYS A 365 1.46 -21.52 -17.52
CA LYS A 365 2.03 -22.72 -18.18
C LYS A 365 3.08 -22.47 -19.30
N LYS A 366 3.59 -21.24 -19.53
CA LYS A 366 4.55 -20.91 -20.61
C LYS A 366 5.72 -20.00 -20.22
N LEU A 367 5.72 -19.41 -19.03
CA LEU A 367 6.80 -18.55 -18.52
C LEU A 367 7.02 -18.93 -17.05
N ASN A 368 8.24 -18.78 -16.50
CA ASN A 368 8.53 -18.94 -15.06
C ASN A 368 7.85 -17.84 -14.18
N LEU A 369 6.68 -17.34 -14.61
CA LEU A 369 5.88 -16.30 -14.01
C LEU A 369 4.62 -16.93 -13.40
N GLN A 370 4.16 -16.40 -12.28
CA GLN A 370 2.91 -16.82 -11.65
C GLN A 370 1.94 -15.62 -11.58
N LYS A 371 0.65 -15.87 -11.83
CA LYS A 371 -0.39 -14.90 -11.49
C LYS A 371 -0.57 -14.95 -9.98
N CYS A 372 -0.43 -13.80 -9.33
CA CYS A 372 -0.71 -13.65 -7.91
C CYS A 372 -1.98 -12.82 -7.73
N PHE A 373 -2.85 -13.27 -6.85
CA PHE A 373 -4.02 -12.53 -6.39
C PHE A 373 -3.83 -12.19 -4.92
N ILE A 374 -3.88 -10.90 -4.59
CA ILE A 374 -3.91 -10.42 -3.20
C ILE A 374 -5.35 -10.04 -2.90
N ALA A 375 -5.96 -10.74 -1.96
CA ALA A 375 -7.33 -10.53 -1.50
C ALA A 375 -7.28 -9.82 -0.14
N GLN A 376 -7.81 -8.60 -0.09
CA GLN A 376 -7.83 -7.75 1.10
C GLN A 376 -9.29 -7.48 1.51
N PRO A 377 -9.79 -8.10 2.60
CA PRO A 377 -11.13 -7.81 3.09
C PRO A 377 -11.24 -6.36 3.58
N LEU A 378 -12.42 -5.79 3.41
CA LEU A 378 -12.84 -4.51 3.98
C LEU A 378 -13.89 -4.74 5.06
N PHE A 379 -13.77 -4.02 6.16
CA PHE A 379 -14.68 -4.09 7.28
C PHE A 379 -15.43 -2.78 7.54
N SER A 380 -16.69 -2.90 7.93
CA SER A 380 -17.48 -1.81 8.50
C SER A 380 -18.11 -2.31 9.79
N ASN A 381 -17.90 -1.60 10.91
CA ASN A 381 -18.39 -1.99 12.24
C ASN A 381 -18.11 -3.46 12.60
N ASN A 382 -16.91 -3.94 12.27
CA ASN A 382 -16.47 -5.32 12.54
C ASN A 382 -17.23 -6.41 11.73
N GLU A 383 -17.93 -6.04 10.66
CA GLU A 383 -18.53 -6.93 9.68
C GLU A 383 -17.89 -6.73 8.31
N ILE A 384 -17.91 -7.76 7.46
CA ILE A 384 -17.34 -7.66 6.11
C ILE A 384 -18.27 -6.78 5.27
N SER A 385 -17.74 -5.66 4.78
CA SER A 385 -18.44 -4.75 3.87
C SER A 385 -18.06 -4.99 2.41
N GLY A 386 -16.86 -5.51 2.17
CA GLY A 386 -16.36 -5.72 0.81
C GLY A 386 -15.02 -6.44 0.76
N LEU A 387 -14.48 -6.52 -0.46
CA LEU A 387 -13.20 -7.17 -0.75
C LEU A 387 -12.48 -6.43 -1.86
N ILE A 388 -11.21 -6.09 -1.66
CA ILE A 388 -10.32 -5.63 -2.74
C ILE A 388 -9.52 -6.82 -3.25
N LEU A 389 -9.59 -7.07 -4.56
CA LEU A 389 -8.83 -8.12 -5.23
C LEU A 389 -7.84 -7.50 -6.21
N LEU A 390 -6.56 -7.58 -5.89
CA LEU A 390 -5.47 -7.09 -6.73
C LEU A 390 -4.76 -8.26 -7.42
N GLN A 391 -4.69 -8.22 -8.75
CA GLN A 391 -3.97 -9.19 -9.57
C GLN A 391 -2.61 -8.64 -9.98
N LEU A 392 -1.56 -9.39 -9.71
CA LEU A 392 -0.17 -9.10 -10.07
C LEU A 392 0.48 -10.28 -10.81
N ILE A 393 1.67 -10.04 -11.37
CA ILE A 393 2.54 -11.08 -11.90
C ILE A 393 3.84 -11.05 -11.11
N ALA A 394 4.20 -12.16 -10.48
CA ALA A 394 5.40 -12.29 -9.67
C ALA A 394 6.05 -13.67 -9.86
N ASN A 395 7.35 -13.75 -9.58
CA ASN A 395 8.10 -15.01 -9.63
C ASN A 395 8.16 -15.69 -8.25
N GLN A 396 8.15 -14.91 -7.17
CA GLN A 396 8.26 -15.40 -5.80
C GLN A 396 7.35 -14.60 -4.84
N GLU A 397 6.85 -15.27 -3.80
CA GLU A 397 5.99 -14.63 -2.79
C GLU A 397 6.71 -13.49 -2.02
N ALA A 398 8.02 -13.63 -1.80
CA ALA A 398 8.82 -12.62 -1.10
C ALA A 398 8.80 -11.24 -1.79
N GLN A 399 8.53 -11.19 -3.11
CA GLN A 399 8.44 -9.94 -3.87
C GLN A 399 7.16 -9.15 -3.59
N LEU A 400 6.17 -9.74 -2.91
CA LEU A 400 4.84 -9.15 -2.73
C LEU A 400 4.61 -8.58 -1.32
N GLU A 401 5.60 -8.72 -0.41
CA GLU A 401 5.47 -8.29 0.99
C GLU A 401 5.24 -6.77 1.10
N THR A 402 5.89 -5.98 0.25
CA THR A 402 5.70 -4.53 0.18
C THR A 402 4.28 -4.16 -0.23
N GLU A 403 3.76 -4.79 -1.27
CA GLU A 403 2.44 -4.57 -1.85
C GLU A 403 1.34 -4.99 -0.87
N LYS A 404 1.53 -6.12 -0.17
CA LYS A 404 0.64 -6.58 0.90
C LYS A 404 0.50 -5.52 2.00
N ILE A 405 1.63 -4.98 2.48
CA ILE A 405 1.66 -3.97 3.55
C ILE A 405 0.98 -2.67 3.09
N ILE A 406 1.28 -2.21 1.87
CA ILE A 406 0.69 -0.98 1.32
C ILE A 406 -0.82 -1.15 1.16
N LEU A 407 -1.28 -2.26 0.55
CA LEU A 407 -2.70 -2.52 0.33
C LEU A 407 -3.47 -2.63 1.65
N LYS A 408 -2.88 -3.27 2.68
CA LYS A 408 -3.51 -3.38 4.00
C LYS A 408 -3.72 -2.01 4.66
N LYS A 409 -2.73 -1.12 4.58
CA LYS A 409 -2.86 0.25 5.13
C LYS A 409 -3.89 1.08 4.36
N ILE A 410 -3.93 0.92 3.03
CA ILE A 410 -4.93 1.60 2.20
C ILE A 410 -6.33 1.09 2.52
N ALA A 411 -6.52 -0.22 2.66
CA ALA A 411 -7.81 -0.78 3.04
C ALA A 411 -8.32 -0.20 4.37
N GLN A 412 -7.47 -0.10 5.39
CA GLN A 412 -7.83 0.54 6.67
C GLN A 412 -8.25 2.00 6.53
N TYR A 413 -7.64 2.75 5.60
CA TYR A 413 -8.05 4.11 5.29
C TYR A 413 -9.42 4.13 4.58
N LEU A 414 -9.61 3.28 3.58
CA LEU A 414 -10.87 3.16 2.84
C LEU A 414 -12.06 2.74 3.72
N GLU A 415 -11.84 1.85 4.69
CA GLU A 415 -12.86 1.43 5.64
C GLU A 415 -13.44 2.62 6.43
N ARG A 416 -12.59 3.57 6.81
CA ARG A 416 -13.00 4.79 7.54
C ARG A 416 -13.70 5.79 6.61
N GLU A 417 -13.11 6.04 5.44
CA GLU A 417 -13.66 6.98 4.46
C GLU A 417 -15.00 6.53 3.89
N PHE A 418 -15.16 5.25 3.54
CA PHE A 418 -16.42 4.73 2.99
C PHE A 418 -17.57 4.82 3.99
N ALA A 419 -17.31 4.63 5.29
CA ALA A 419 -18.33 4.82 6.31
C ALA A 419 -18.83 6.28 6.33
N GLN A 420 -17.92 7.25 6.24
CA GLN A 420 -18.27 8.67 6.20
C GLN A 420 -18.96 9.07 4.89
N LEU A 421 -18.43 8.62 3.75
CA LEU A 421 -19.00 8.91 2.43
C LEU A 421 -20.42 8.35 2.29
N SER A 422 -20.65 7.11 2.77
CA SER A 422 -21.99 6.51 2.75
C SER A 422 -23.01 7.32 3.56
N LEU A 423 -22.60 7.88 4.70
CA LEU A 423 -23.47 8.75 5.51
C LEU A 423 -23.78 10.07 4.80
N LEU A 424 -22.76 10.72 4.24
CA LEU A 424 -22.92 11.99 3.52
C LEU A 424 -23.77 11.83 2.26
N GLU A 425 -23.56 10.76 1.49
CA GLU A 425 -24.32 10.51 0.27
C GLU A 425 -25.77 10.16 0.59
N GLY A 426 -26.03 9.39 1.65
CA GLY A 426 -27.36 9.15 2.18
C GLY A 426 -28.06 10.46 2.59
N ALA A 427 -27.38 11.33 3.34
CA ALA A 427 -27.92 12.63 3.73
C ALA A 427 -28.21 13.53 2.52
N ARG A 428 -27.33 13.54 1.50
CA ARG A 428 -27.50 14.30 0.26
C ARG A 428 -28.73 13.81 -0.54
N LEU A 429 -28.87 12.50 -0.70
CA LEU A 429 -30.02 11.91 -1.38
C LEU A 429 -31.32 12.26 -0.64
N ASN A 430 -31.31 12.19 0.69
CA ASN A 430 -32.46 12.59 1.50
C ASN A 430 -32.78 14.08 1.34
N SER A 431 -31.78 14.96 1.33
CA SER A 431 -31.98 16.39 1.08
C SER A 431 -32.62 16.66 -0.29
N ILE A 432 -32.20 15.95 -1.35
CA ILE A 432 -32.81 16.05 -2.68
C ILE A 432 -34.27 15.61 -2.63
N LYS A 433 -34.57 14.47 -1.99
CA LYS A 433 -35.94 13.98 -1.81
C LYS A 433 -36.82 14.99 -1.06
N TYR A 434 -36.32 15.57 0.03
CA TYR A 434 -37.03 16.61 0.80
C TYR A 434 -37.24 17.91 -0.01
N SER A 435 -36.27 18.30 -0.83
CA SER A 435 -36.40 19.48 -1.71
C SER A 435 -37.48 19.27 -2.77
N ALA A 436 -37.44 18.15 -3.49
CA ALA A 436 -38.45 17.79 -4.48
C ALA A 436 -39.83 17.68 -3.83
N PHE A 437 -39.91 17.09 -2.64
CA PHE A 437 -41.12 17.06 -1.84
C PHE A 437 -41.70 18.46 -1.56
N SER A 438 -40.86 19.41 -1.14
CA SER A 438 -41.31 20.78 -0.86
C SER A 438 -41.84 21.49 -2.12
N GLU A 439 -41.22 21.27 -3.27
CA GLU A 439 -41.66 21.82 -4.57
C GLU A 439 -43.02 21.24 -4.99
N ILE A 440 -43.14 19.91 -4.96
CA ILE A 440 -44.40 19.20 -5.26
C ILE A 440 -45.55 19.68 -4.37
N SER A 441 -45.26 19.92 -3.07
CA SER A 441 -46.25 20.40 -2.11
C SER A 441 -46.76 21.82 -2.41
N SER A 442 -45.92 22.64 -3.04
CA SER A 442 -46.33 23.96 -3.55
C SER A 442 -47.24 23.84 -4.77
N ASP A 443 -46.86 23.02 -5.76
CA ASP A 443 -47.63 22.82 -7.00
C ASP A 443 -49.05 22.34 -6.70
N PHE A 444 -49.13 21.39 -5.80
CA PHE A 444 -50.33 20.86 -5.19
C PHE A 444 -51.30 21.92 -4.65
N CYS A 445 -50.81 23.05 -4.13
CA CYS A 445 -51.67 24.10 -3.59
C CYS A 445 -52.46 24.85 -4.66
N THR A 446 -51.97 24.87 -5.91
CA THR A 446 -52.53 25.63 -7.03
C THR A 446 -53.70 24.93 -7.73
N ILE A 447 -53.90 23.64 -7.48
CA ILE A 447 -54.87 22.83 -8.22
C ILE A 447 -56.20 22.83 -7.48
N HIS A 448 -57.30 22.87 -8.24
CA HIS A 448 -58.66 22.95 -7.70
C HIS A 448 -59.55 21.73 -8.05
N ASN A 449 -58.98 20.69 -8.66
CA ASN A 449 -59.71 19.46 -9.03
C ASN A 449 -59.12 18.25 -8.32
N ILE A 450 -59.95 17.54 -7.54
CA ILE A 450 -59.56 16.37 -6.76
C ILE A 450 -58.96 15.24 -7.61
N ARG A 451 -59.47 14.98 -8.83
CA ARG A 451 -58.92 13.94 -9.71
C ARG A 451 -57.54 14.30 -10.25
N ASN A 452 -57.33 15.57 -10.61
CA ASN A 452 -56.03 16.03 -11.10
C ASN A 452 -54.97 15.98 -9.99
N ILE A 453 -55.35 16.36 -8.77
CA ILE A 453 -54.49 16.24 -7.58
C ILE A 453 -54.18 14.78 -7.29
N ALA A 454 -55.19 13.91 -7.26
CA ALA A 454 -54.99 12.48 -7.03
C ALA A 454 -54.01 11.86 -8.03
N ARG A 455 -54.15 12.19 -9.32
CA ARG A 455 -53.23 11.71 -10.36
C ARG A 455 -51.80 12.20 -10.13
N LEU A 456 -51.60 13.46 -9.79
CA LEU A 456 -50.27 14.00 -9.51
C LEU A 456 -49.67 13.44 -8.22
N ILE A 457 -50.48 13.22 -7.18
CA ILE A 457 -50.05 12.55 -5.95
C ILE A 457 -49.46 11.19 -6.30
N VAL A 458 -50.21 10.36 -7.01
CA VAL A 458 -49.79 8.97 -7.28
C VAL A 458 -48.53 8.94 -8.18
N ILE A 459 -48.45 9.78 -9.21
CA ILE A 459 -47.26 9.90 -10.08
C ILE A 459 -46.04 10.38 -9.29
N ASN A 460 -46.17 11.48 -8.54
CA ASN A 460 -45.07 12.07 -7.79
C ASN A 460 -44.60 11.15 -6.66
N THR A 461 -45.51 10.39 -6.04
CA THR A 461 -45.14 9.38 -5.03
C THR A 461 -44.31 8.27 -5.67
N CYS A 462 -44.69 7.77 -6.84
CA CYS A 462 -43.88 6.79 -7.58
C CYS A 462 -42.48 7.33 -7.91
N LEU A 463 -42.38 8.60 -8.34
CA LEU A 463 -41.09 9.20 -8.68
C LEU A 463 -40.21 9.45 -7.45
N LEU A 464 -40.75 10.04 -6.37
CA LEU A 464 -40.01 10.38 -5.16
C LEU A 464 -39.47 9.14 -4.41
N PHE A 465 -40.28 8.09 -4.35
CA PHE A 465 -39.93 6.85 -3.65
C PHE A 465 -39.35 5.79 -4.59
N GLU A 466 -39.15 6.15 -5.87
CA GLU A 466 -38.71 5.23 -6.92
C GLU A 466 -39.56 3.96 -6.97
N ALA A 467 -40.87 4.06 -6.68
CA ALA A 467 -41.78 2.92 -6.61
C ALA A 467 -42.32 2.54 -8.00
N GLU A 468 -42.45 1.24 -8.25
CA GLU A 468 -42.98 0.71 -9.50
C GLU A 468 -44.48 1.01 -9.65
N SER A 469 -45.23 0.96 -8.56
CA SER A 469 -46.66 1.28 -8.56
C SER A 469 -47.11 2.02 -7.29
N CYS A 470 -48.15 2.83 -7.41
CA CYS A 470 -48.79 3.54 -6.30
C CYS A 470 -50.31 3.49 -6.47
N ILE A 471 -51.03 3.33 -5.37
CA ILE A 471 -52.49 3.30 -5.30
C ILE A 471 -52.94 4.26 -4.20
N LEU A 472 -53.84 5.18 -4.56
CA LEU A 472 -54.51 6.09 -3.65
C LEU A 472 -56.00 5.75 -3.62
N SER A 473 -56.50 5.45 -2.43
CA SER A 473 -57.89 5.07 -2.21
C SER A 473 -58.57 6.03 -1.23
N LEU A 474 -59.84 6.33 -1.46
CA LEU A 474 -60.69 7.06 -0.52
C LEU A 474 -61.56 6.07 0.26
N TYR A 475 -61.84 6.39 1.51
CA TYR A 475 -62.75 5.60 2.32
C TYR A 475 -64.19 6.03 2.08
N ASN A 476 -65.05 5.08 1.72
CA ASN A 476 -66.48 5.31 1.57
C ASN A 476 -67.19 4.91 2.87
N ASP A 477 -67.63 5.90 3.65
CA ASP A 477 -68.33 5.68 4.92
C ASP A 477 -69.63 4.88 4.77
N VAL A 478 -70.32 4.99 3.62
CA VAL A 478 -71.61 4.32 3.38
C VAL A 478 -71.41 2.82 3.10
N MET A 479 -70.39 2.48 2.31
CA MET A 479 -70.09 1.10 1.93
C MET A 479 -69.03 0.44 2.82
N THR A 480 -68.48 1.17 3.80
CA THR A 480 -67.42 0.71 4.71
C THR A 480 -66.23 0.07 3.98
N CYS A 481 -65.85 0.63 2.85
CA CYS A 481 -64.80 0.09 1.98
C CYS A 481 -63.91 1.19 1.39
N PHE A 482 -62.71 0.82 0.97
CA PHE A 482 -61.82 1.71 0.22
C PHE A 482 -62.10 1.60 -1.28
N GLU A 483 -62.33 2.75 -1.91
CA GLU A 483 -62.48 2.90 -3.35
C GLU A 483 -61.23 3.56 -3.93
N VAL A 484 -60.64 2.96 -4.97
CA VAL A 484 -59.47 3.51 -5.64
C VAL A 484 -59.84 4.84 -6.29
N LEU A 485 -59.21 5.92 -5.84
CA LEU A 485 -59.37 7.26 -6.40
C LEU A 485 -58.46 7.44 -7.63
N GLU A 486 -57.21 7.01 -7.51
CA GLU A 486 -56.28 6.92 -8.63
C GLU A 486 -55.16 5.89 -8.37
N SER A 487 -54.52 5.43 -9.44
CA SER A 487 -53.43 4.47 -9.43
C SER A 487 -52.44 4.73 -10.57
N PHE A 488 -51.17 4.40 -10.36
CA PHE A 488 -50.13 4.54 -11.37
C PHE A 488 -49.19 3.35 -11.29
N SER A 489 -48.71 2.88 -12.44
CA SER A 489 -47.69 1.85 -12.51
C SER A 489 -46.80 2.02 -13.72
N LEU A 490 -45.50 1.86 -13.50
CA LEU A 490 -44.47 1.80 -14.54
C LEU A 490 -44.55 0.50 -15.37
N ARG A 491 -45.18 -0.57 -14.85
CA ARG A 491 -45.38 -1.85 -15.55
C ARG A 491 -46.68 -1.90 -16.38
N GLY A 492 -47.44 -0.81 -16.41
CA GLY A 492 -48.69 -0.69 -17.15
C GLY A 492 -49.94 -1.12 -16.37
N GLN A 493 -51.12 -0.89 -16.97
CA GLN A 493 -52.41 -1.01 -16.28
C GLN A 493 -52.79 -2.44 -15.87
N ASN A 494 -52.31 -3.47 -16.59
CA ASN A 494 -52.60 -4.86 -16.22
C ASN A 494 -51.97 -5.25 -14.88
N HIS A 495 -50.82 -4.65 -14.54
CA HIS A 495 -50.16 -4.88 -13.27
C HIS A 495 -50.93 -4.24 -12.10
N VAL A 496 -51.49 -3.05 -12.31
CA VAL A 496 -52.35 -2.38 -11.31
C VAL A 496 -53.58 -3.23 -10.97
N ARG A 497 -54.27 -3.79 -11.97
CA ARG A 497 -55.45 -4.65 -11.73
C ARG A 497 -55.14 -5.88 -10.88
N GLN A 498 -53.94 -6.44 -11.00
CA GLN A 498 -53.49 -7.54 -10.15
C GLN A 498 -53.22 -7.04 -8.72
N LEU A 499 -52.61 -5.85 -8.59
CA LEU A 499 -52.30 -5.22 -7.30
C LEU A 499 -53.54 -4.76 -6.52
N GLU A 500 -54.63 -4.39 -7.17
CA GLU A 500 -55.88 -3.96 -6.50
C GLU A 500 -56.44 -5.04 -5.57
N SER A 501 -56.32 -6.32 -5.95
CA SER A 501 -56.77 -7.44 -5.11
C SER A 501 -55.94 -7.57 -3.83
N THR A 502 -54.62 -7.40 -3.94
CA THR A 502 -53.70 -7.41 -2.80
C THR A 502 -53.81 -6.14 -1.95
N ASP A 503 -54.03 -4.97 -2.57
CA ASP A 503 -54.15 -3.69 -1.89
C ASP A 503 -55.39 -3.64 -0.99
N LYS A 504 -56.51 -4.25 -1.39
CA LYS A 504 -57.70 -4.38 -0.53
C LYS A 504 -57.40 -5.12 0.78
N ILE A 505 -56.58 -6.16 0.74
CA ILE A 505 -56.19 -6.92 1.94
C ILE A 505 -55.27 -6.05 2.80
N ILE A 506 -54.23 -5.47 2.19
CA ILE A 506 -53.25 -4.64 2.89
C ILE A 506 -53.92 -3.42 3.56
N THR A 507 -54.78 -2.70 2.83
CA THR A 507 -55.48 -1.53 3.36
C THR A 507 -56.41 -1.88 4.52
N SER A 508 -57.02 -3.08 4.52
CA SER A 508 -57.83 -3.56 5.64
C SER A 508 -57.02 -3.76 6.93
N GLU A 509 -55.78 -4.22 6.81
CA GLU A 509 -54.86 -4.41 7.93
C GLU A 509 -54.27 -3.08 8.41
N VAL A 510 -53.92 -2.20 7.47
CA VAL A 510 -53.31 -0.88 7.70
C VAL A 510 -54.26 0.07 8.44
N ILE A 511 -55.59 -0.15 8.41
CA ILE A 511 -56.55 0.61 9.23
C ILE A 511 -56.14 0.58 10.70
N ASN A 512 -55.59 -0.51 11.23
CA ASN A 512 -55.29 -0.62 12.66
C ASN A 512 -54.06 0.20 13.10
N TYR A 513 -53.33 0.80 12.15
CA TYR A 513 -52.08 1.50 12.40
C TYR A 513 -52.21 3.01 12.13
N THR A 514 -51.53 3.82 12.95
CA THR A 514 -51.45 5.28 12.81
C THR A 514 -50.19 5.76 12.09
N CYS A 515 -49.20 4.87 11.93
CA CYS A 515 -47.96 5.10 11.22
C CYS A 515 -47.91 4.19 9.97
N PRO A 516 -47.12 4.55 8.94
CA PRO A 516 -46.97 3.70 7.77
C PRO A 516 -46.48 2.31 8.17
N VAL A 517 -47.04 1.29 7.54
CA VAL A 517 -46.63 -0.11 7.67
C VAL A 517 -45.69 -0.42 6.51
N LEU A 518 -44.48 -0.84 6.84
CA LEU A 518 -43.47 -1.29 5.88
C LEU A 518 -43.44 -2.82 5.92
N ILE A 519 -43.73 -3.46 4.78
CA ILE A 519 -43.60 -4.90 4.60
C ILE A 519 -42.53 -5.13 3.54
N PRO A 520 -41.31 -5.56 3.94
CA PRO A 520 -40.20 -5.74 3.01
C PRO A 520 -40.36 -6.97 2.12
N ASP A 521 -41.09 -7.99 2.58
CA ASP A 521 -41.37 -9.20 1.80
C ASP A 521 -42.82 -9.69 2.02
N LEU A 522 -43.67 -9.45 1.03
CA LEU A 522 -45.08 -9.86 0.99
C LEU A 522 -45.27 -11.38 0.86
N THR A 523 -44.26 -12.12 0.39
CA THR A 523 -44.35 -13.58 0.25
C THR A 523 -44.27 -14.31 1.59
N SER A 524 -43.72 -13.65 2.61
CA SER A 524 -43.57 -14.17 3.97
C SER A 524 -44.79 -13.96 4.87
N VAL A 525 -45.80 -13.21 4.41
CA VAL A 525 -46.95 -12.78 5.22
C VAL A 525 -48.11 -13.78 5.12
N GLY A 526 -48.49 -14.38 6.24
CA GLY A 526 -49.46 -15.50 6.30
C GLY A 526 -50.90 -15.20 5.87
N PHE A 527 -51.30 -13.93 5.72
CA PHE A 527 -52.65 -13.54 5.28
C PHE A 527 -52.80 -13.42 3.76
N LEU A 528 -51.69 -13.45 3.02
CA LEU A 528 -51.67 -13.48 1.56
C LEU A 528 -51.38 -14.93 1.15
N ASN A 529 -52.37 -15.66 0.64
CA ASN A 529 -52.28 -17.08 0.25
C ASN A 529 -51.35 -17.32 -0.97
N GLY A 530 -50.09 -16.88 -0.91
CA GLY A 530 -49.03 -17.13 -1.90
C GLY A 530 -49.17 -16.44 -3.26
N GLN A 531 -50.28 -15.75 -3.54
CA GLN A 531 -50.48 -14.98 -4.77
C GLN A 531 -50.30 -13.49 -4.52
N THR A 532 -49.08 -12.99 -4.64
CA THR A 532 -48.79 -11.55 -4.55
C THR A 532 -48.21 -11.05 -5.86
N ALA A 533 -48.77 -9.95 -6.38
CA ALA A 533 -48.26 -9.30 -7.58
C ALA A 533 -47.05 -8.40 -7.30
N ALA A 534 -46.77 -8.11 -6.03
CA ALA A 534 -45.62 -7.33 -5.55
C ALA A 534 -44.80 -8.10 -4.51
N LYS A 535 -43.55 -7.67 -4.32
CA LYS A 535 -42.61 -8.20 -3.31
C LYS A 535 -42.58 -7.35 -2.04
N SER A 536 -42.68 -6.03 -2.16
CA SER A 536 -42.60 -5.12 -1.01
C SER A 536 -43.66 -4.01 -1.08
N VAL A 537 -44.10 -3.53 0.08
CA VAL A 537 -45.10 -2.44 0.17
C VAL A 537 -44.79 -1.50 1.35
N ILE A 538 -45.02 -0.20 1.13
CA ILE A 538 -45.30 0.75 2.22
C ILE A 538 -46.73 1.23 2.06
N SER A 539 -47.54 1.12 3.11
CA SER A 539 -48.91 1.62 3.10
C SER A 539 -49.24 2.40 4.36
N MET A 540 -50.04 3.47 4.22
CA MET A 540 -50.50 4.30 5.33
C MET A 540 -51.99 4.62 5.21
N CYS A 541 -52.70 4.44 6.33
CA CYS A 541 -54.07 4.91 6.48
C CYS A 541 -54.07 6.43 6.70
N LEU A 542 -54.78 7.15 5.83
CA LEU A 542 -54.91 8.60 5.87
C LEU A 542 -56.03 8.97 6.86
N ARG A 543 -55.64 9.54 8.01
CA ARG A 543 -56.59 9.92 9.08
C ARG A 543 -56.50 11.42 9.39
N LEU A 544 -57.66 12.07 9.51
CA LEU A 544 -57.76 13.46 9.95
C LEU A 544 -58.70 13.55 11.15
N ASN A 545 -58.24 14.12 12.26
CA ASN A 545 -59.01 14.27 13.49
C ASN A 545 -59.69 12.97 13.96
N GLY A 546 -59.03 11.82 13.75
CA GLY A 546 -59.56 10.50 14.11
C GLY A 546 -60.49 9.84 13.09
N ARG A 547 -60.91 10.54 12.03
CA ARG A 547 -61.70 9.97 10.92
C ARG A 547 -60.80 9.42 9.81
N ILE A 548 -61.18 8.28 9.23
CA ILE A 548 -60.48 7.66 8.09
C ILE A 548 -60.92 8.38 6.81
N MET A 549 -59.97 8.95 6.08
CA MET A 549 -60.23 9.60 4.79
C MET A 549 -59.93 8.68 3.60
N GLY A 550 -58.94 7.79 3.76
CA GLY A 550 -58.43 6.98 2.67
C GLY A 550 -57.17 6.21 3.05
N SER A 551 -56.48 5.69 2.04
CA SER A 551 -55.19 5.01 2.18
C SER A 551 -54.30 5.34 0.98
N ILE A 552 -52.99 5.35 1.21
CA ILE A 552 -52.00 5.44 0.15
C ILE A 552 -51.00 4.29 0.30
N SER A 553 -50.75 3.58 -0.79
CA SER A 553 -49.88 2.41 -0.83
C SER A 553 -48.90 2.52 -2.00
N ILE A 554 -47.62 2.27 -1.76
CA ILE A 554 -46.58 2.14 -2.78
C ILE A 554 -46.02 0.72 -2.81
N TYR A 555 -45.80 0.20 -4.02
CA TYR A 555 -45.44 -1.17 -4.29
C TYR A 555 -44.15 -1.24 -5.09
N ASP A 556 -43.26 -2.12 -4.65
CA ASP A 556 -41.97 -2.47 -5.24
C ASP A 556 -41.06 -1.28 -5.54
N LYS A 557 -39.85 -1.30 -4.97
CA LYS A 557 -38.84 -0.30 -5.31
C LYS A 557 -38.22 -0.62 -6.68
N SER A 558 -38.24 0.33 -7.59
CA SER A 558 -37.76 0.19 -8.96
C SER A 558 -36.24 0.07 -9.01
N LYS A 559 -35.73 -0.74 -9.94
CA LYS A 559 -34.30 -1.09 -10.06
C LYS A 559 -33.44 -0.05 -10.78
N TYR A 560 -33.94 1.16 -10.99
CA TYR A 560 -33.29 2.14 -11.86
C TYR A 560 -32.25 3.04 -11.16
N GLY A 561 -31.88 2.74 -9.91
CA GLY A 561 -30.91 3.49 -9.12
C GLY A 561 -29.50 2.87 -9.10
N ILE A 562 -28.48 3.72 -8.84
CA ILE A 562 -27.07 3.34 -8.61
C ILE A 562 -26.90 2.50 -7.32
N HIS A 563 -27.91 2.49 -6.46
CA HIS A 563 -27.95 1.71 -5.23
C HIS A 563 -29.06 0.67 -5.32
N ASP A 564 -28.68 -0.61 -5.41
CA ASP A 564 -29.58 -1.76 -5.25
C ASP A 564 -30.09 -1.80 -3.79
N GLN A 565 -31.06 -0.96 -3.46
CA GLN A 565 -31.97 -1.25 -2.36
C GLN A 565 -33.18 -1.95 -2.98
N ASN A 566 -33.17 -3.29 -2.94
CA ASN A 566 -34.22 -4.15 -3.50
C ASN A 566 -35.55 -4.06 -2.73
N SER A 567 -35.59 -3.33 -1.62
CA SER A 567 -36.78 -3.11 -0.80
C SER A 567 -36.79 -1.70 -0.22
N PHE A 568 -37.99 -1.22 0.11
CA PHE A 568 -38.14 -0.02 0.93
C PHE A 568 -37.48 -0.20 2.30
N ASN A 569 -36.87 0.87 2.82
CA ASN A 569 -36.18 0.84 4.12
C ASN A 569 -36.92 1.69 5.18
N SER A 570 -36.40 1.71 6.41
CA SER A 570 -36.99 2.49 7.51
C SER A 570 -36.98 4.01 7.27
N GLN A 571 -36.06 4.52 6.47
CA GLN A 571 -35.99 5.93 6.11
C GLN A 571 -37.04 6.30 5.05
N ASP A 572 -37.25 5.43 4.05
CA ASP A 572 -38.34 5.56 3.09
C ASP A 572 -39.68 5.60 3.83
N ARG A 573 -39.83 4.78 4.89
CA ARG A 573 -41.00 4.79 5.77
C ARG A 573 -41.21 6.13 6.50
N GLU A 574 -40.16 6.76 7.02
CA GLU A 574 -40.27 8.08 7.67
C GLU A 574 -40.61 9.19 6.67
N LEU A 575 -39.91 9.23 5.54
CA LEU A 575 -40.23 10.16 4.44
C LEU A 575 -41.67 9.98 3.96
N PHE A 576 -42.14 8.74 3.83
CA PHE A 576 -43.50 8.42 3.40
C PHE A 576 -44.55 8.87 4.42
N LYS A 577 -44.23 8.80 5.72
CA LYS A 577 -45.10 9.34 6.78
C LYS A 577 -45.31 10.84 6.61
N ASP A 578 -44.22 11.59 6.48
CA ASP A 578 -44.27 13.06 6.34
C ASP A 578 -45.01 13.47 5.06
N PHE A 579 -44.77 12.74 3.97
CA PHE A 579 -45.47 12.93 2.70
C PHE A 579 -46.98 12.68 2.83
N SER A 580 -47.36 11.56 3.44
CA SER A 580 -48.76 11.17 3.67
C SER A 580 -49.51 12.17 4.54
N LEU A 581 -48.86 12.75 5.56
CA LEU A 581 -49.45 13.80 6.40
C LEU A 581 -49.78 15.07 5.61
N GLN A 582 -48.99 15.42 4.60
CA GLN A 582 -49.31 16.55 3.72
C GLN A 582 -50.45 16.23 2.75
N ILE A 583 -50.49 15.01 2.20
CA ILE A 583 -51.62 14.54 1.39
C ILE A 583 -52.94 14.67 2.16
N ILE A 584 -52.96 14.30 3.46
CA ILE A 584 -54.14 14.44 4.32
C ILE A 584 -54.61 15.91 4.35
N ARG A 585 -53.70 16.85 4.62
CA ARG A 585 -54.02 18.28 4.68
C ARG A 585 -54.57 18.80 3.35
N MET A 586 -54.04 18.28 2.24
CA MET A 586 -54.48 18.64 0.90
C MET A 586 -55.85 18.10 0.55
N LEU A 587 -56.06 16.78 0.69
CA LEU A 587 -57.34 16.14 0.39
C LEU A 587 -58.47 16.73 1.22
N ASN A 588 -58.16 17.19 2.44
CA ASN A 588 -59.11 17.89 3.30
C ASN A 588 -59.72 19.13 2.63
N ARG A 589 -58.96 19.86 1.79
CA ARG A 589 -59.48 21.04 1.07
C ARG A 589 -60.65 20.72 0.14
N PHE A 590 -60.71 19.50 -0.36
CA PHE A 590 -61.74 19.04 -1.30
C PHE A 590 -62.84 18.23 -0.63
N LEU A 591 -62.51 17.53 0.45
CA LEU A 591 -63.43 16.64 1.15
C LEU A 591 -64.25 17.35 2.24
N CYS A 592 -63.86 18.55 2.68
CA CYS A 592 -64.66 19.39 3.60
C CYS A 592 -65.93 20.01 2.98
N PHE A 593 -66.15 19.90 1.67
CA PHE A 593 -67.33 20.47 0.99
C PHE A 593 -68.44 19.44 0.73
N ARG A 594 -68.49 18.35 1.50
CA ARG A 594 -69.59 17.37 1.46
C ARG A 594 -70.35 17.29 2.76
#